data_AF-A0A6G1IY04-F1
#
_entry.id   AF-A0A6G1IY04-F1
#
_cell.length_a   1.000
_cell.length_b   1.000
_cell.length_c   1.000
_cell.angle_alpha   90.00
_cell.angle_beta   90.00
_cell.angle_gamma   90.00
#
_symmetry.space_group_name_H-M   'P 1'
#
loop_
_entity.id
_entity.type
_entity.pdbx_description
1 polymer ?
#
loop_
_entity_poly.entity_id
_entity_poly.type
_entity_poly.pdbx_seq_one_letter_code
_entity_poly.pdbx_strand_id
1 'polypeptide(L)'
;MGGFRSRVAAPRQQTRIYRLPFNLYLWKGPNSWAPTHQAEFEALQLVKKHTHIPALDTCQYSDSSFLLVTSVAIKTIGSMIYIMTDEQLQGLVQDLKRNIAELRQIPNGTGSGFQICNALGGSIHDWFQDETQLHGFLGDNPPFDEAQWEQMSKAHSVKHDIVFTHADLNPRSILVDGNGRISGIVDWVCVGWYPEYWEYTKMHYGVKFTTRWIADAIDQTSLGYRDELQAETAPTTYASRPMLKVTEMRYTFLEL
;
A
#
# COMPACT_ATOMS: atom_id res chain seq x y z
N MET A 1 -46.75 25.23 11.18
CA MET A 1 -45.44 25.32 11.88
C MET A 1 -44.74 23.99 11.74
N GLY A 2 -43.86 23.85 10.74
CA GLY A 2 -43.05 22.66 10.53
C GLY A 2 -41.66 22.88 11.14
N GLY A 3 -41.33 22.12 12.18
CA GLY A 3 -40.04 22.20 12.86
C GLY A 3 -38.94 21.51 12.07
N PHE A 4 -37.95 22.28 11.63
CA PHE A 4 -36.67 21.78 11.13
C PHE A 4 -35.97 20.98 12.24
N ARG A 5 -35.83 19.66 12.07
CA ARG A 5 -34.85 18.87 12.82
C ARG A 5 -33.50 19.01 12.11
N SER A 6 -32.62 19.82 12.66
CA SER A 6 -31.22 19.87 12.27
C SER A 6 -30.60 18.47 12.45
N ARG A 7 -30.12 17.87 11.35
CA ARG A 7 -29.22 16.72 11.42
C ARG A 7 -27.91 17.20 12.00
N VAL A 8 -27.68 16.95 13.28
CA VAL A 8 -26.37 17.07 13.91
C VAL A 8 -25.45 16.07 13.21
N ALA A 9 -24.47 16.57 12.46
CA ALA A 9 -23.41 15.73 11.89
C ALA A 9 -22.67 15.02 13.03
N ALA A 10 -22.51 13.70 12.93
CA ALA A 10 -21.66 12.95 13.84
C ALA A 10 -20.23 13.54 13.82
N PRO A 11 -19.54 13.65 14.96
CA PRO A 11 -18.20 14.21 14.99
C PRO A 11 -17.25 13.35 14.15
N ARG A 12 -16.51 13.99 13.24
CA ARG A 12 -15.42 13.35 12.49
C ARG A 12 -14.45 12.75 13.52
N GLN A 13 -14.26 11.44 13.50
CA GLN A 13 -13.29 10.75 14.34
C GLN A 13 -11.88 11.29 13.99
N GLN A 14 -11.34 12.14 14.87
CA GLN A 14 -10.10 12.88 14.61
C GLN A 14 -8.88 12.02 14.94
N THR A 15 -8.09 11.71 13.92
CA THR A 15 -6.67 11.38 14.05
C THR A 15 -5.92 12.53 14.71
N ARG A 16 -4.98 12.23 15.60
CA ARG A 16 -4.14 13.23 16.27
C ARG A 16 -2.67 12.94 16.06
N ILE A 17 -1.94 13.96 15.61
CA ILE A 17 -0.49 13.93 15.46
C ILE A 17 0.12 14.75 16.59
N TYR A 18 1.05 14.17 17.33
CA TYR A 18 1.80 14.83 18.38
C TYR A 18 3.26 14.91 17.97
N ARG A 19 3.82 16.12 17.88
CA ARG A 19 5.25 16.30 17.73
C ARG A 19 5.94 16.06 19.07
N LEU A 20 6.95 15.20 19.07
CA LEU A 20 7.77 14.84 20.22
C LEU A 20 9.19 15.39 20.05
N PRO A 21 9.99 15.45 21.13
CA PRO A 21 11.42 15.79 21.05
C PRO A 21 12.18 14.86 20.09
N PHE A 22 13.37 15.29 19.66
CA PHE A 22 14.26 14.51 18.77
C PHE A 22 13.64 14.15 17.42
N ASN A 23 12.81 15.06 16.87
CA ASN A 23 12.20 14.89 15.55
C ASN A 23 11.32 13.63 15.46
N LEU A 24 10.65 13.29 16.55
CA LEU A 24 9.70 12.19 16.60
C LEU A 24 8.27 12.71 16.44
N TYR A 25 7.41 11.92 15.81
CA TYR A 25 5.99 12.21 15.66
C TYR A 25 5.19 10.99 16.12
N LEU A 26 4.28 11.21 17.05
CA LEU A 26 3.36 10.19 17.54
C LEU A 26 2.02 10.37 16.85
N TRP A 27 1.58 9.37 16.12
CA TRP A 27 0.26 9.35 15.53
C TRP A 27 -0.67 8.47 16.36
N LYS A 28 -1.82 9.02 16.76
CA LYS A 28 -2.85 8.32 17.52
C LYS A 28 -4.15 8.26 16.71
N GLY A 29 -4.58 7.06 16.38
CA GLY A 29 -5.87 6.77 15.77
C GLY A 29 -6.96 6.41 16.79
N PRO A 30 -8.22 6.25 16.33
CA PRO A 30 -9.29 5.65 17.12
C PRO A 30 -8.98 4.20 17.53
N ASN A 31 -9.53 3.74 18.65
CA ASN A 31 -9.33 2.35 19.13
C ASN A 31 -9.79 1.29 18.12
N SER A 32 -10.74 1.61 17.24
CA SER A 32 -11.19 0.71 16.17
C SER A 32 -10.08 0.35 15.16
N TRP A 33 -8.98 1.11 15.13
CA TRP A 33 -7.81 0.84 14.26
C TRP A 33 -6.72 0.03 14.96
N ALA A 34 -6.90 -0.36 16.23
CA ALA A 34 -5.93 -1.17 16.96
C ALA A 34 -5.53 -2.46 16.23
N PRO A 35 -6.44 -3.25 15.62
CA PRO A 35 -6.04 -4.42 14.84
C PRO A 35 -5.17 -4.09 13.64
N THR A 36 -5.48 -3.02 12.90
CA THR A 36 -4.71 -2.57 11.74
C THR A 36 -3.30 -2.13 12.15
N HIS A 37 -3.18 -1.33 13.20
CA HIS A 37 -1.86 -0.90 13.67
C HIS A 37 -1.04 -2.05 14.28
N GLN A 38 -1.70 -3.07 14.84
CA GLN A 38 -0.99 -4.28 15.28
C GLN A 38 -0.43 -5.04 14.07
N ALA A 39 -1.19 -5.15 12.98
CA ALA A 39 -0.69 -5.74 11.73
C ALA A 39 0.44 -4.91 11.11
N GLU A 40 0.30 -3.58 11.08
CA GLU A 40 1.36 -2.68 10.62
C GLU A 40 2.63 -2.80 11.49
N PHE A 41 2.47 -2.89 12.82
CA PHE A 41 3.58 -3.10 13.75
C PHE A 41 4.34 -4.40 13.45
N GLU A 42 3.61 -5.53 13.33
CA GLU A 42 4.22 -6.83 13.04
C GLU A 42 4.94 -6.81 11.69
N ALA A 43 4.33 -6.20 10.68
CA ALA A 43 4.96 -6.05 9.38
C ALA A 43 6.28 -5.31 9.44
N LEU A 44 6.33 -4.23 10.21
CA LEU A 44 7.56 -3.45 10.39
C LEU A 44 8.63 -4.24 11.15
N GLN A 45 8.25 -5.12 12.07
CA GLN A 45 9.20 -6.06 12.68
C GLN A 45 9.77 -7.05 11.66
N LEU A 46 8.92 -7.61 10.79
CA LEU A 46 9.34 -8.51 9.71
C LEU A 46 10.30 -7.80 8.74
N VAL A 47 9.95 -6.59 8.29
CA VAL A 47 10.77 -5.78 7.39
C VAL A 47 12.14 -5.49 8.01
N LYS A 48 12.17 -5.05 9.27
CA LYS A 48 13.44 -4.77 10.00
C LYS A 48 14.31 -6.01 10.19
N LYS A 49 13.68 -7.17 10.36
CA LYS A 49 14.39 -8.44 10.58
C LYS A 49 14.96 -9.03 9.29
N HIS A 50 14.25 -8.85 8.17
CA HIS A 50 14.52 -9.59 6.93
C HIS A 50 15.07 -8.72 5.79
N THR A 51 15.05 -7.39 5.93
CA THR A 51 15.44 -6.46 4.86
C THR A 51 16.32 -5.33 5.39
N HIS A 52 16.96 -4.63 4.46
CA HIS A 52 17.70 -3.39 4.70
C HIS A 52 16.85 -2.16 4.38
N ILE A 53 15.55 -2.34 4.20
CA ILE A 53 14.64 -1.24 3.87
C ILE A 53 14.61 -0.29 5.06
N PRO A 54 14.85 1.02 4.83
CA PRO A 54 14.68 2.01 5.87
C PRO A 54 13.19 2.13 6.20
N ALA A 55 12.75 1.40 7.20
CA ALA A 55 11.38 1.38 7.68
C ALA A 55 11.26 2.14 9.00
N LEU A 56 10.07 2.69 9.26
CA LEU A 56 9.84 3.54 10.44
C LEU A 56 9.95 2.75 11.75
N ASP A 57 10.36 3.45 12.80
CA ASP A 57 10.23 2.93 14.17
C ASP A 57 8.77 2.89 14.59
N THR A 58 8.39 1.87 15.34
CA THR A 58 7.02 1.69 15.82
C THR A 58 7.03 1.18 17.23
N CYS A 59 6.01 1.57 17.99
CA CYS A 59 5.80 1.11 19.35
C CYS A 59 4.31 0.90 19.61
N GLN A 60 3.97 -0.24 20.21
CA GLN A 60 2.59 -0.51 20.65
C GLN A 60 2.54 -0.44 22.18
N TYR A 61 1.52 0.21 22.75
CA TYR A 61 1.30 0.26 24.20
C TYR A 61 -0.18 0.06 24.54
N SER A 62 -0.52 -1.11 25.09
CA SER A 62 -1.89 -1.52 25.44
C SER A 62 -2.82 -1.55 24.21
N ASP A 63 -4.14 -1.44 24.41
CA ASP A 63 -5.18 -1.37 23.36
C ASP A 63 -5.12 -0.06 22.54
N SER A 64 -4.22 0.86 22.91
CA SER A 64 -3.97 2.09 22.18
C SER A 64 -2.80 1.89 21.24
N SER A 65 -3.07 2.03 19.96
CA SER A 65 -2.07 1.95 18.92
C SER A 65 -1.54 3.34 18.59
N PHE A 66 -0.22 3.48 18.67
CA PHE A 66 0.47 4.69 18.29
C PHE A 66 1.54 4.34 17.24
N LEU A 67 1.75 5.20 16.26
CA LEU A 67 2.87 5.09 15.34
C LEU A 67 3.91 6.16 15.70
N LEU A 68 5.19 5.78 15.82
CA LEU A 68 6.26 6.70 16.21
C LEU A 68 7.21 6.98 15.04
N VAL A 69 6.96 8.03 14.28
CA VAL A 69 7.71 8.34 13.06
C VAL A 69 8.90 9.25 13.37
N THR A 70 10.11 8.87 12.94
CA THR A 70 11.30 9.74 12.93
C THR A 70 11.30 10.64 11.69
N SER A 71 11.52 11.95 11.84
CA SER A 71 11.40 12.96 10.77
C SER A 71 12.54 12.98 9.73
N VAL A 72 13.28 11.89 9.56
CA VAL A 72 14.43 11.86 8.65
C VAL A 72 13.91 11.94 7.21
N ALA A 73 13.98 13.14 6.64
CA ALA A 73 13.62 13.52 5.27
C ALA A 73 12.18 13.17 4.83
N ILE A 74 11.23 14.08 5.09
CA ILE A 74 9.80 13.94 4.74
C ILE A 74 9.53 14.22 3.24
N LYS A 75 10.57 14.38 2.40
CA LYS A 75 10.33 14.62 0.97
C LYS A 75 9.91 13.33 0.28
N THR A 76 8.62 13.23 0.00
CA THR A 76 8.07 12.16 -0.81
C THR A 76 8.51 12.33 -2.26
N ILE A 77 8.76 11.21 -2.93
CA ILE A 77 9.12 11.24 -4.35
C ILE A 77 8.01 11.83 -5.22
N GLY A 78 6.73 11.76 -4.82
CA GLY A 78 5.64 12.36 -5.58
C GLY A 78 5.85 13.83 -5.93
N SER A 79 6.52 14.60 -5.06
CA SER A 79 6.89 15.99 -5.31
C SER A 79 8.20 16.16 -6.11
N MET A 80 9.13 15.22 -5.95
CA MET A 80 10.48 15.27 -6.52
C MET A 80 10.56 14.66 -7.91
N ILE A 81 9.65 13.75 -8.26
CA ILE A 81 9.81 12.90 -9.43
C ILE A 81 9.92 13.72 -10.70
N TYR A 82 9.23 14.86 -10.82
CA TYR A 82 9.28 15.69 -12.02
C TYR A 82 10.61 16.46 -12.20
N ILE A 83 11.40 16.61 -11.13
CA ILE A 83 12.64 17.40 -11.13
C ILE A 83 13.91 16.57 -10.93
N MET A 84 13.78 15.25 -10.71
CA MET A 84 14.93 14.35 -10.63
C MET A 84 15.70 14.34 -11.96
N THR A 85 17.01 14.13 -11.92
CA THR A 85 17.80 13.80 -13.12
C THR A 85 17.56 12.35 -13.56
N ASP A 86 18.01 11.99 -14.76
CA ASP A 86 17.90 10.62 -15.26
C ASP A 86 18.75 9.66 -14.41
N GLU A 87 19.93 10.11 -13.98
CA GLU A 87 20.81 9.35 -13.09
C GLU A 87 20.17 9.08 -11.72
N GLN A 88 19.50 10.09 -11.15
CA GLN A 88 18.76 9.94 -9.90
C GLN A 88 17.59 8.98 -10.05
N LEU A 89 16.87 9.06 -11.18
CA LEU A 89 15.74 8.18 -11.46
C LEU A 89 16.17 6.73 -11.66
N GLN A 90 17.27 6.50 -12.39
CA GLN A 90 17.86 5.17 -12.50
C GLN A 90 18.27 4.64 -11.12
N GLY A 91 18.87 5.50 -10.30
CA GLY A 91 19.22 5.16 -8.93
C GLY A 91 18.03 4.71 -8.08
N LEU A 92 16.93 5.46 -8.14
CA LEU A 92 15.67 5.12 -7.52
C LEU A 92 15.12 3.79 -8.02
N VAL A 93 15.10 3.55 -9.33
CA VAL A 93 14.60 2.29 -9.90
C VAL A 93 15.40 1.10 -9.38
N GLN A 94 16.72 1.24 -9.24
CA GLN A 94 17.55 0.19 -8.65
C GLN A 94 17.22 -0.03 -7.17
N ASP A 95 16.94 1.03 -6.40
CA ASP A 95 16.48 0.90 -5.02
C ASP A 95 15.11 0.21 -4.94
N LEU A 96 14.16 0.57 -5.81
CA LEU A 96 12.85 -0.09 -5.88
C LEU A 96 12.99 -1.59 -6.20
N LYS A 97 13.78 -1.94 -7.21
CA LYS A 97 14.05 -3.34 -7.56
C LYS A 97 14.61 -4.13 -6.38
N ARG A 98 15.61 -3.57 -5.70
CA ARG A 98 16.24 -4.20 -4.54
C ARG A 98 15.23 -4.36 -3.40
N ASN A 99 14.50 -3.31 -3.05
CA ASN A 99 13.54 -3.33 -1.96
C ASN A 99 12.40 -4.34 -2.23
N ILE A 100 11.86 -4.37 -3.45
CA ILE A 100 10.82 -5.35 -3.84
C ILE A 100 11.38 -6.77 -3.78
N ALA A 101 12.60 -7.00 -4.27
CA ALA A 101 13.23 -8.31 -4.19
C ALA A 101 13.43 -8.75 -2.73
N GLU A 102 13.89 -7.87 -1.85
CA GLU A 102 14.06 -8.16 -0.41
C GLU A 102 12.72 -8.45 0.27
N LEU A 103 11.66 -7.67 -0.01
CA LEU A 103 10.31 -7.93 0.51
C LEU A 103 9.84 -9.32 0.12
N ARG A 104 10.00 -9.71 -1.15
CA ARG A 104 9.56 -11.02 -1.65
C ARG A 104 10.27 -12.20 -0.98
N GLN A 105 11.42 -11.99 -0.33
CA GLN A 105 12.13 -13.04 0.43
C GLN A 105 11.61 -13.22 1.86
N ILE A 106 10.71 -12.37 2.35
CA ILE A 106 10.14 -12.50 3.69
C ILE A 106 9.22 -13.73 3.72
N PRO A 107 9.57 -14.79 4.48
CA PRO A 107 8.80 -16.03 4.48
C PRO A 107 7.44 -15.83 5.15
N ASN A 108 6.40 -16.48 4.63
CA ASN A 108 5.13 -16.56 5.33
C ASN A 108 5.23 -17.55 6.50
N GLY A 109 5.52 -17.03 7.69
CA GLY A 109 5.61 -17.79 8.93
C GLY A 109 4.33 -17.78 9.77
N THR A 110 3.22 -17.25 9.24
CA THR A 110 2.00 -17.00 10.03
C THR A 110 1.28 -18.28 10.47
N GLY A 111 1.52 -19.40 9.77
CA GLY A 111 0.80 -20.65 9.99
C GLY A 111 -0.70 -20.54 9.72
N SER A 112 -1.14 -19.49 9.01
CA SER A 112 -2.55 -19.25 8.74
C SER A 112 -3.09 -20.23 7.70
N GLY A 113 -4.41 -20.47 7.74
CA GLY A 113 -5.12 -21.18 6.67
C GLY A 113 -5.40 -20.31 5.44
N PHE A 114 -5.03 -19.03 5.47
CA PHE A 114 -5.23 -18.08 4.39
C PHE A 114 -3.95 -18.00 3.55
N GLN A 115 -4.09 -18.19 2.23
CA GLN A 115 -2.99 -17.94 1.29
C GLN A 115 -2.74 -16.43 1.19
N ILE A 116 -3.80 -15.62 1.10
CA ILE A 116 -3.71 -14.16 1.14
C ILE A 116 -4.02 -13.67 2.55
N CYS A 117 -3.04 -13.06 3.22
CA CYS A 117 -3.16 -12.65 4.61
C CYS A 117 -2.32 -11.41 4.96
N ASN A 118 -2.73 -10.70 6.01
CA ASN A 118 -1.95 -9.60 6.56
C ASN A 118 -0.74 -10.13 7.34
N ALA A 119 0.11 -9.23 7.86
CA ALA A 119 1.31 -9.62 8.60
C ALA A 119 1.06 -10.50 9.85
N LEU A 120 -0.17 -10.50 10.40
CA LEU A 120 -0.56 -11.35 11.54
C LEU A 120 -1.15 -12.71 11.11
N GLY A 121 -1.24 -12.99 9.80
CA GLY A 121 -1.92 -14.17 9.28
C GLY A 121 -3.45 -14.07 9.32
N GLY A 122 -3.99 -12.89 9.65
CA GLY A 122 -5.41 -12.61 9.54
C GLY A 122 -5.79 -12.31 8.10
N SER A 123 -7.08 -12.43 7.77
CA SER A 123 -7.53 -12.02 6.45
C SER A 123 -7.36 -10.50 6.28
N ILE A 124 -6.95 -10.08 5.09
CA ILE A 124 -6.72 -8.68 4.72
C ILE A 124 -8.05 -7.93 4.64
N HIS A 125 -9.14 -8.67 4.38
CA HIS A 125 -10.54 -8.25 4.44
C HIS A 125 -11.38 -9.45 4.84
N ASP A 126 -12.56 -9.29 5.44
CA ASP A 126 -13.40 -10.42 5.92
C ASP A 126 -13.85 -11.45 4.84
N TRP A 127 -13.34 -11.39 3.60
CA TRP A 127 -13.94 -12.00 2.42
C TRP A 127 -12.99 -12.82 1.51
N PHE A 128 -11.65 -12.77 1.63
CA PHE A 128 -10.76 -13.51 0.72
C PHE A 128 -9.70 -14.34 1.44
N GLN A 129 -9.67 -15.63 1.10
CA GLN A 129 -8.67 -16.56 1.65
C GLN A 129 -7.55 -16.93 0.67
N ASP A 130 -7.79 -16.75 -0.62
CA ASP A 130 -6.88 -17.15 -1.69
C ASP A 130 -7.06 -16.28 -2.93
N GLU A 131 -6.17 -16.48 -3.90
CA GLU A 131 -6.17 -15.76 -5.17
C GLU A 131 -7.45 -15.99 -5.98
N THR A 132 -8.06 -17.17 -5.91
CA THR A 132 -9.32 -17.48 -6.63
C THR A 132 -10.48 -16.64 -6.11
N GLN A 133 -10.60 -16.48 -4.79
CA GLN A 133 -11.62 -15.65 -4.16
C GLN A 133 -11.38 -14.16 -4.46
N LEU A 134 -10.12 -13.72 -4.49
CA LEU A 134 -9.75 -12.37 -4.93
C LEU A 134 -10.17 -12.12 -6.39
N HIS A 135 -9.83 -13.02 -7.32
CA HIS A 135 -10.19 -12.93 -8.73
C HIS A 135 -11.70 -12.99 -8.95
N GLY A 136 -12.39 -13.88 -8.24
CA GLY A 136 -13.85 -14.00 -8.27
C GLY A 136 -14.50 -12.69 -7.83
N PHE A 137 -14.03 -12.10 -6.74
CA PHE A 137 -14.46 -10.76 -6.36
C PHE A 137 -14.20 -9.77 -7.47
N LEU A 138 -12.97 -9.60 -7.96
CA LEU A 138 -12.62 -8.64 -9.03
C LEU A 138 -13.49 -8.82 -10.28
N GLY A 139 -13.93 -10.04 -10.58
CA GLY A 139 -14.83 -10.39 -11.68
C GLY A 139 -16.31 -10.18 -11.42
N ASP A 140 -16.78 -9.95 -10.17
CA ASP A 140 -18.20 -9.82 -9.86
C ASP A 140 -18.86 -8.59 -10.53
N ASN A 141 -19.52 -8.88 -11.65
CA ASN A 141 -20.55 -8.14 -12.38
C ASN A 141 -20.39 -6.62 -12.62
N PRO A 142 -19.26 -6.14 -13.17
CA PRO A 142 -19.23 -4.87 -13.90
C PRO A 142 -19.83 -5.08 -15.30
N PRO A 143 -20.37 -4.06 -15.99
CA PRO A 143 -20.84 -4.21 -17.37
C PRO A 143 -19.64 -4.32 -18.33
N PHE A 144 -18.98 -5.49 -18.32
CA PHE A 144 -17.87 -5.82 -19.20
C PHE A 144 -18.39 -6.27 -20.57
N ASP A 145 -17.71 -5.85 -21.63
CA ASP A 145 -17.86 -6.45 -22.95
C ASP A 145 -17.13 -7.80 -23.07
N GLU A 146 -17.33 -8.50 -24.19
CA GLU A 146 -16.73 -9.82 -24.45
C GLU A 146 -15.20 -9.79 -24.41
N ALA A 147 -14.58 -8.73 -24.95
CA ALA A 147 -13.13 -8.59 -24.97
C ALA A 147 -12.56 -8.37 -23.56
N GLN A 148 -13.24 -7.57 -22.73
CA GLN A 148 -12.89 -7.35 -21.33
C GLN A 148 -13.00 -8.65 -20.51
N TRP A 149 -14.03 -9.46 -20.77
CA TRP A 149 -14.18 -10.77 -20.15
C TRP A 149 -13.07 -11.75 -20.54
N GLU A 150 -12.75 -11.84 -21.83
CA GLU A 150 -11.67 -12.69 -22.33
C GLU A 150 -10.33 -12.31 -21.70
N GLN A 151 -10.03 -11.02 -21.67
CA GLN A 151 -8.79 -10.48 -21.13
C GLN A 151 -8.68 -10.72 -19.61
N MET A 152 -9.74 -10.49 -18.83
CA MET A 152 -9.76 -10.78 -17.40
C MET A 152 -9.62 -12.28 -17.13
N SER A 153 -10.32 -13.11 -17.91
CA SER A 153 -10.23 -14.57 -17.78
C SER A 153 -8.82 -15.08 -18.06
N LYS A 154 -8.14 -14.50 -19.06
CA LYS A 154 -6.74 -14.80 -19.36
C LYS A 154 -5.83 -14.46 -18.18
N ALA A 155 -5.95 -13.26 -17.61
CA ALA A 155 -5.14 -12.84 -16.46
C ALA A 155 -5.40 -13.72 -15.22
N HIS A 156 -6.67 -14.00 -14.90
CA HIS A 156 -7.04 -14.84 -13.76
C HIS A 156 -6.72 -16.33 -13.94
N SER A 157 -6.38 -16.76 -15.16
CA SER A 157 -5.94 -18.15 -15.41
C SER A 157 -4.48 -18.41 -15.04
N VAL A 158 -3.70 -17.35 -14.85
CA VAL A 158 -2.30 -17.43 -14.44
C VAL A 158 -2.25 -17.60 -12.92
N LYS A 159 -1.47 -18.60 -12.47
CA LYS A 159 -1.18 -18.78 -11.05
C LYS A 159 0.05 -17.99 -10.67
N HIS A 160 -0.02 -17.29 -9.55
CA HIS A 160 1.09 -16.47 -9.06
C HIS A 160 1.64 -17.03 -7.75
N ASP A 161 2.93 -16.78 -7.53
CA ASP A 161 3.51 -16.99 -6.21
C ASP A 161 2.93 -15.98 -5.22
N ILE A 162 2.70 -16.45 -4.00
CA ILE A 162 2.28 -15.60 -2.89
C ILE A 162 3.52 -15.10 -2.16
N VAL A 163 3.72 -13.78 -2.19
CA VAL A 163 4.91 -13.11 -1.67
C VAL A 163 4.52 -11.96 -0.76
N PHE A 164 5.43 -11.55 0.12
CA PHE A 164 5.21 -10.38 0.96
C PHE A 164 5.29 -9.10 0.10
N THR A 165 4.25 -8.28 0.14
CA THR A 165 4.10 -7.04 -0.64
C THR A 165 3.70 -5.89 0.29
N HIS A 166 4.16 -4.68 -0.02
CA HIS A 166 3.72 -3.45 0.61
C HIS A 166 2.26 -3.12 0.25
N ALA A 167 1.83 -3.44 -0.98
CA ALA A 167 0.47 -3.25 -1.48
C ALA A 167 -0.04 -1.79 -1.52
N ASP A 168 0.85 -0.81 -1.33
CA ASP A 168 0.59 0.62 -1.57
C ASP A 168 1.88 1.40 -1.89
N LEU A 169 2.85 0.76 -2.57
CA LEU A 169 4.17 1.34 -2.84
C LEU A 169 4.13 2.41 -3.95
N ASN A 170 3.43 3.51 -3.71
CA ASN A 170 3.29 4.62 -4.66
C ASN A 170 4.21 5.81 -4.28
N PRO A 171 4.33 6.86 -5.13
CA PRO A 171 5.21 8.00 -4.88
C PRO A 171 4.98 8.76 -3.56
N ARG A 172 3.83 8.60 -2.92
CA ARG A 172 3.54 9.21 -1.61
C ARG A 172 4.13 8.40 -0.45
N SER A 173 4.27 7.09 -0.63
CA SER A 173 4.81 6.15 0.37
C SER A 173 6.34 6.07 0.40
N ILE A 174 7.02 6.67 -0.59
CA ILE A 174 8.48 6.59 -0.74
C ILE A 174 9.10 7.95 -0.40
N LEU A 175 10.00 7.94 0.58
CA LEU A 175 10.81 9.08 0.99
C LEU A 175 12.17 9.00 0.29
N VAL A 176 12.69 10.17 -0.11
CA VAL A 176 14.00 10.29 -0.76
C VAL A 176 14.92 11.28 -0.06
N ASP A 177 16.22 11.00 -0.09
CA ASP A 177 17.26 11.91 0.39
C ASP A 177 17.59 13.03 -0.63
N GLY A 178 18.56 13.89 -0.28
CA GLY A 178 19.01 14.96 -1.17
C GLY A 178 19.63 14.48 -2.48
N ASN A 179 20.02 13.20 -2.56
CA ASN A 179 20.57 12.57 -3.77
C ASN A 179 19.49 11.84 -4.58
N GLY A 180 18.23 11.85 -4.15
CA GLY A 180 17.14 11.14 -4.82
C GLY A 180 17.14 9.62 -4.57
N ARG A 181 17.87 9.14 -3.55
CA ARG A 181 17.87 7.72 -3.14
C ARG A 181 16.77 7.46 -2.13
N ILE A 182 16.24 6.23 -2.11
CA ILE A 182 15.21 5.86 -1.14
C ILE A 182 15.81 5.95 0.26
N SER A 183 15.27 6.85 1.08
CA SER A 183 15.66 7.05 2.47
C SER A 183 14.63 6.51 3.46
N GLY A 184 13.44 6.16 2.97
CA GLY A 184 12.35 5.62 3.80
C GLY A 184 11.20 5.09 2.96
N ILE A 185 10.51 4.07 3.48
CA ILE A 185 9.20 3.63 2.99
C ILE A 185 8.21 3.71 4.16
N VAL A 186 7.03 4.29 3.91
CA VAL A 186 5.96 4.56 4.89
C VAL A 186 4.62 3.99 4.42
N ASP A 187 3.57 4.10 5.24
CA ASP A 187 2.22 3.60 4.93
C ASP A 187 2.13 2.06 4.82
N TRP A 188 2.66 1.34 5.81
CA TRP A 188 2.71 -0.13 5.82
C TRP A 188 1.38 -0.80 6.23
N VAL A 189 0.29 -0.05 6.37
CA VAL A 189 -1.02 -0.58 6.81
C VAL A 189 -1.65 -1.62 5.88
N CYS A 190 -1.28 -1.61 4.59
CA CYS A 190 -1.80 -2.52 3.57
C CYS A 190 -0.96 -3.78 3.37
N VAL A 191 0.18 -3.87 4.04
CA VAL A 191 1.17 -4.93 3.83
C VAL A 191 0.63 -6.32 4.16
N GLY A 192 1.15 -7.32 3.46
CA GLY A 192 0.77 -8.71 3.66
C GLY A 192 1.34 -9.63 2.59
N TRP A 193 0.87 -10.87 2.58
CA TRP A 193 1.16 -11.84 1.54
C TRP A 193 0.08 -11.81 0.48
N TYR A 194 0.48 -11.49 -0.75
CA TYR A 194 -0.39 -11.32 -1.92
C TYR A 194 0.22 -12.02 -3.14
N PRO A 195 -0.56 -12.25 -4.21
CA PRO A 195 0.01 -12.61 -5.51
C PRO A 195 1.11 -11.65 -5.92
N GLU A 196 2.21 -12.16 -6.48
CA GLU A 196 3.39 -11.35 -6.79
C GLU A 196 3.13 -10.18 -7.76
N TYR A 197 2.09 -10.26 -8.59
CA TYR A 197 1.66 -9.19 -9.48
C TYR A 197 1.08 -7.98 -8.74
N TRP A 198 0.63 -8.17 -7.49
CA TRP A 198 -0.15 -7.19 -6.73
C TRP A 198 0.61 -5.89 -6.48
N GLU A 199 1.91 -5.98 -6.15
CA GLU A 199 2.73 -4.78 -5.95
C GLU A 199 2.75 -3.92 -7.23
N TYR A 200 2.88 -4.56 -8.39
CA TYR A 200 2.89 -3.86 -9.66
C TYR A 200 1.58 -3.14 -9.97
N THR A 201 0.43 -3.79 -9.73
CA THR A 201 -0.87 -3.15 -9.99
C THR A 201 -1.13 -2.00 -9.01
N LYS A 202 -0.71 -2.13 -7.75
CA LYS A 202 -0.82 -1.06 -6.75
C LYS A 202 0.13 0.10 -6.99
N MET A 203 1.32 -0.13 -7.53
CA MET A 203 2.20 0.97 -7.95
C MET A 203 1.56 1.86 -9.02
N HIS A 204 0.66 1.34 -9.86
CA HIS A 204 -0.10 2.10 -10.86
C HIS A 204 -1.38 2.75 -10.31
N TYR A 205 -1.76 2.45 -9.07
CA TYR A 205 -2.99 2.93 -8.46
C TYR A 205 -2.89 4.41 -8.05
N GLY A 206 -3.91 5.21 -8.37
CA GLY A 206 -4.02 6.61 -7.93
C GLY A 206 -2.99 7.58 -8.55
N VAL A 207 -2.12 7.11 -9.45
CA VAL A 207 -1.00 7.87 -10.04
C VAL A 207 -1.07 7.96 -11.55
N LYS A 208 -2.26 7.75 -12.13
CA LYS A 208 -2.52 7.73 -13.59
C LYS A 208 -2.02 8.97 -14.35
N PHE A 209 -1.79 10.08 -13.65
CA PHE A 209 -1.30 11.34 -14.23
C PHE A 209 0.20 11.61 -13.95
N THR A 210 0.91 10.67 -13.33
CA THR A 210 2.35 10.77 -13.05
C THR A 210 3.13 10.00 -14.11
N THR A 211 3.16 10.51 -15.35
CA THR A 211 3.78 9.81 -16.50
C THR A 211 5.18 9.30 -16.21
N ARG A 212 6.02 10.13 -15.58
CA ARG A 212 7.40 9.79 -15.24
C ARG A 212 7.51 8.65 -14.22
N TRP A 213 6.54 8.51 -13.32
CA TRP A 213 6.47 7.38 -12.40
C TRP A 213 6.15 6.08 -13.15
N ILE A 214 5.19 6.13 -14.06
CA ILE A 214 4.76 4.95 -14.80
C ILE A 214 5.85 4.54 -15.81
N ALA A 215 6.16 5.42 -16.76
CA ALA A 215 7.01 5.11 -17.91
C ALA A 215 8.49 4.95 -17.53
N ASP A 216 8.98 5.75 -16.58
CA ASP A 216 10.42 5.85 -16.34
C ASP A 216 10.85 5.22 -15.01
N ALA A 217 9.90 4.90 -14.11
CA ALA A 217 10.20 4.17 -12.88
C ALA A 217 9.60 2.75 -12.88
N ILE A 218 8.27 2.62 -12.88
CA ILE A 218 7.62 1.31 -12.73
C ILE A 218 7.94 0.39 -13.90
N ASP A 219 7.82 0.87 -15.13
CA ASP A 219 8.07 0.07 -16.33
C ASP A 219 9.51 -0.45 -16.38
N GLN A 220 10.43 0.27 -15.73
CA GLN A 220 11.82 -0.11 -15.62
C GLN A 220 12.08 -1.14 -14.51
N THR A 221 11.13 -1.39 -13.59
CA THR A 221 11.28 -2.41 -12.50
C THR A 221 11.28 -3.85 -13.01
N SER A 222 10.91 -4.08 -14.28
CA SER A 222 10.89 -5.39 -14.93
C SER A 222 9.90 -6.40 -14.33
N LEU A 223 8.92 -5.95 -13.53
CA LEU A 223 7.89 -6.82 -12.94
C LEU A 223 6.94 -7.41 -14.00
N GLY A 224 6.50 -6.62 -14.98
CA GLY A 224 5.91 -7.16 -16.22
C GLY A 224 4.44 -7.64 -16.20
N TYR A 225 3.63 -7.28 -15.21
CA TYR A 225 2.24 -7.78 -15.04
C TYR A 225 1.16 -6.91 -15.71
N ARG A 226 1.30 -6.67 -17.02
CA ARG A 226 0.40 -5.77 -17.78
C ARG A 226 -1.01 -6.33 -17.94
N ASP A 227 -1.14 -7.63 -18.14
CA ASP A 227 -2.44 -8.29 -18.35
C ASP A 227 -3.27 -8.21 -17.05
N GLU A 228 -2.64 -8.45 -15.90
CA GLU A 228 -3.23 -8.33 -14.56
C GLU A 228 -3.59 -6.87 -14.24
N LEU A 229 -2.69 -5.92 -14.54
CA LEU A 229 -3.00 -4.50 -14.40
C LEU A 229 -4.21 -4.09 -15.23
N GLN A 230 -4.31 -4.56 -16.48
CA GLN A 230 -5.41 -4.21 -17.36
C GLN A 230 -6.73 -4.88 -16.91
N ALA A 231 -6.67 -6.11 -16.37
CA ALA A 231 -7.82 -6.77 -15.76
C ALA A 231 -8.32 -6.01 -14.52
N GLU A 232 -7.41 -5.53 -13.66
CA GLU A 232 -7.79 -4.73 -12.49
C GLU A 232 -8.29 -3.33 -12.87
N THR A 233 -7.71 -2.69 -13.89
CA THR A 233 -7.97 -1.27 -14.27
C THR A 233 -9.16 -1.04 -15.18
N ALA A 234 -9.86 -2.09 -15.60
CA ALA A 234 -11.03 -1.97 -16.44
C ALA A 234 -12.07 -0.97 -15.85
N PRO A 235 -12.81 -0.21 -16.68
CA PRO A 235 -13.48 1.04 -16.28
C PRO A 235 -14.52 0.95 -15.17
N THR A 236 -14.88 -0.25 -14.73
CA THR A 236 -16.01 -0.53 -13.83
C THR A 236 -15.60 -1.28 -12.55
N THR A 237 -14.34 -1.71 -12.41
CA THR A 237 -13.74 -2.22 -11.17
C THR A 237 -13.17 -1.11 -10.28
N TYR A 238 -12.67 -0.02 -10.85
CA TYR A 238 -11.89 0.99 -10.10
C TYR A 238 -12.70 1.95 -9.22
N ALA A 239 -13.95 2.25 -9.56
CA ALA A 239 -14.72 3.33 -8.90
C ALA A 239 -15.62 2.86 -7.74
N SER A 240 -15.91 1.55 -7.65
CA SER A 240 -17.01 1.01 -6.83
C SER A 240 -16.60 0.00 -5.76
N ARG A 241 -15.33 -0.45 -5.71
CA ARG A 241 -14.90 -1.57 -4.87
C ARG A 241 -14.27 -1.13 -3.52
N PRO A 242 -14.81 -1.56 -2.37
CA PRO A 242 -14.33 -1.19 -1.03
C PRO A 242 -12.88 -1.60 -0.72
N MET A 243 -12.37 -2.64 -1.38
CA MET A 243 -10.99 -3.13 -1.22
C MET A 243 -9.92 -2.06 -1.50
N LEU A 244 -10.30 -0.99 -2.22
CA LEU A 244 -9.45 0.14 -2.61
C LEU A 244 -9.62 1.38 -1.69
N LYS A 245 -10.57 1.35 -0.75
CA LYS A 245 -10.84 2.43 0.24
C LYS A 245 -10.06 2.30 1.55
N VAL A 246 -9.12 1.36 1.67
CA VAL A 246 -8.15 1.35 2.80
C VAL A 246 -7.33 2.65 2.85
N THR A 247 -7.37 3.43 1.77
CA THR A 247 -6.95 4.83 1.74
C THR A 247 -7.78 5.80 2.62
N GLU A 248 -8.63 5.38 3.55
CA GLU A 248 -9.18 6.30 4.58
C GLU A 248 -8.31 6.36 5.86
N MET A 249 -7.40 5.39 6.07
CA MET A 249 -6.31 5.47 7.06
C MET A 249 -5.07 6.11 6.43
N ARG A 250 -5.22 7.31 5.87
CA ARG A 250 -4.09 8.07 5.32
C ARG A 250 -3.33 8.74 6.46
N TYR A 251 -2.06 8.42 6.60
CA TYR A 251 -1.12 9.34 7.22
C TYR A 251 -0.90 10.48 6.21
N THR A 252 -1.54 11.63 6.42
CA THR A 252 -1.26 12.81 5.62
C THR A 252 0.11 13.37 6.03
N PHE A 253 1.20 12.75 5.55
CA PHE A 253 2.57 13.22 5.76
C PHE A 253 2.86 14.54 5.02
N LEU A 254 1.92 15.02 4.19
CA LEU A 254 2.06 16.19 3.33
C LEU A 254 1.86 17.55 4.04
N GLU A 255 1.52 17.57 5.33
CA GLU A 255 1.28 18.82 6.08
C GLU A 255 2.22 19.04 7.29
N LEU A 256 3.34 18.30 7.38
CA LEU A 256 4.35 18.45 8.45
C LEU A 256 5.64 19.13 7.99
#